data_AF-A0A1Y1L4A9-F1
#
_entry.id   AF-A0A1Y1L4A9-F1
#
_cell.length_a   1.000
_cell.length_b   1.000
_cell.length_c   1.000
_cell.angle_alpha   90.00
_cell.angle_beta   90.00
_cell.angle_gamma   90.00
#
_symmetry.space_group_name_H-M   'P 1'
#
loop_
_entity.id
_entity.type
_entity.pdbx_description
1 polymer ?
#
loop_
_entity_poly.entity_id
_entity_poly.type
_entity_poly.pdbx_seq_one_letter_code
_entity_poly.pdbx_strand_id
1 'polypeptide(L)'
;KAKRECNDYYITNSNNPNKAVWHLINESIMSTRKKAPNELSIVHNNSNVKDPAQIAEIFNKHFIDSATAIANSFSTVANNESIPRRTTCSFFLRPVSESELLQLINKVSKRKSSGADGIP
;
A
#
# COMPACT_ATOMS: atom_id res chain seq x y z
N LYS A 1 -3.92 -33.49 -23.15
CA LYS A 1 -5.36 -33.78 -23.36
C LYS A 1 -6.01 -34.31 -22.08
N ALA A 2 -5.53 -35.43 -21.51
CA ALA A 2 -6.06 -36.04 -20.28
C ALA A 2 -6.19 -35.12 -19.04
N LYS A 3 -5.21 -34.23 -18.75
CA LYS A 3 -5.29 -33.33 -17.59
C LYS A 3 -6.44 -32.32 -17.68
N ARG A 4 -6.75 -31.84 -18.89
CA ARG A 4 -7.86 -30.91 -19.11
C ARG A 4 -9.19 -31.61 -18.88
N GLU A 5 -9.37 -32.79 -19.46
CA GLU A 5 -10.58 -33.60 -19.31
C GLU A 5 -10.85 -33.99 -17.84
N CYS A 6 -9.80 -34.30 -17.06
CA CYS A 6 -9.91 -34.57 -15.63
C CYS A 6 -10.33 -33.33 -14.81
N ASN A 7 -9.71 -32.18 -15.09
CA ASN A 7 -10.05 -30.92 -14.43
C ASN A 7 -11.48 -30.48 -14.75
N ASP A 8 -11.89 -30.61 -16.01
CA ASP A 8 -13.24 -30.27 -16.46
C ASP A 8 -14.26 -31.17 -15.74
N TYR A 9 -14.01 -32.47 -15.66
CA TYR A 9 -14.84 -33.41 -14.89
C TYR A 9 -14.91 -33.05 -13.40
N TYR A 10 -13.79 -32.71 -12.77
CA TYR A 10 -13.74 -32.31 -11.36
C TYR A 10 -14.57 -31.05 -11.08
N ILE A 11 -14.52 -30.06 -11.98
CA ILE A 11 -15.29 -28.82 -11.83
C ILE A 11 -16.79 -29.09 -11.98
N THR A 12 -17.19 -29.85 -13.01
CA THR A 12 -18.61 -30.12 -13.31
C THR A 12 -19.29 -30.99 -12.28
N ASN A 13 -18.54 -31.89 -11.63
CA ASN A 13 -19.07 -32.82 -10.64
C ASN A 13 -18.95 -32.31 -9.20
N SER A 14 -18.48 -31.08 -8.99
CA SER A 14 -18.35 -30.50 -7.67
C SER A 14 -19.64 -29.82 -7.20
N ASN A 15 -19.93 -29.91 -5.90
CA ASN A 15 -21.06 -29.19 -5.28
C ASN A 15 -20.91 -27.65 -5.34
N ASN A 16 -19.69 -27.15 -5.59
CA ASN A 16 -19.41 -25.73 -5.73
C ASN A 16 -18.33 -25.53 -6.81
N PRO A 17 -18.73 -25.29 -8.07
CA PRO A 17 -17.81 -25.15 -9.20
C PRO A 17 -16.78 -24.05 -9.00
N ASN A 18 -17.16 -22.92 -8.41
CA ASN A 18 -16.22 -21.81 -8.14
C ASN A 18 -15.13 -22.23 -7.16
N LYS A 19 -15.50 -22.94 -6.08
CA LYS A 19 -14.53 -23.46 -5.11
C LYS A 19 -13.61 -24.51 -5.74
N ALA A 20 -14.14 -25.38 -6.59
CA ALA A 20 -13.38 -26.41 -7.29
C ALA A 20 -12.37 -25.80 -8.27
N VAL A 21 -12.76 -24.77 -9.02
CA VAL A 21 -11.86 -24.00 -9.90
C VAL A 21 -10.73 -23.38 -9.07
N TRP A 22 -11.05 -22.68 -7.98
CA TRP A 22 -10.04 -22.07 -7.12
C TRP A 22 -9.11 -23.09 -6.48
N HIS A 23 -9.62 -24.29 -6.13
CA HIS A 23 -8.79 -25.38 -5.63
C HIS A 23 -7.77 -25.84 -6.67
N LEU A 24 -8.19 -26.08 -7.92
CA LEU A 24 -7.29 -26.48 -9.01
C LEU A 24 -6.24 -25.41 -9.32
N ILE A 25 -6.63 -24.12 -9.29
CA ILE A 25 -5.72 -22.99 -9.43
C ILE A 25 -4.70 -22.99 -8.29
N ASN A 26 -5.18 -23.13 -7.05
CA ASN A 26 -4.32 -23.16 -5.88
C ASN A 26 -3.36 -24.34 -5.87
N GLU A 27 -3.79 -25.54 -6.25
CA GLU A 27 -2.90 -26.70 -6.38
C GLU A 27 -1.86 -26.51 -7.49
N SER A 28 -2.26 -26.01 -8.65
CA SER A 28 -1.34 -25.79 -9.77
C SER A 28 -0.31 -24.69 -9.50
N ILE A 29 -0.67 -23.66 -8.72
CA ILE A 29 0.21 -22.54 -8.37
C ILE A 29 1.02 -22.81 -7.09
N MET A 30 0.46 -23.48 -6.08
CA MET A 30 1.12 -23.71 -4.79
C MET A 30 1.92 -25.01 -4.70
N SER A 31 1.67 -26.02 -5.55
CA SER A 31 2.41 -27.30 -5.50
C SER A 31 3.92 -27.13 -5.74
N THR A 32 4.34 -26.07 -6.45
CA THR A 32 5.76 -25.72 -6.64
C THR A 32 6.36 -24.89 -5.50
N ARG A 33 5.53 -24.31 -4.63
CA ARG A 33 5.98 -23.56 -3.45
C ARG A 33 6.03 -24.50 -2.26
N LYS A 34 7.03 -25.39 -2.25
CA LYS A 34 7.54 -25.86 -0.94
C LYS A 34 7.82 -24.58 -0.15
N LYS A 35 7.13 -24.37 0.98
CA LYS A 35 7.52 -23.33 1.92
C LYS A 35 8.98 -23.62 2.26
N ALA A 36 9.90 -22.87 1.65
CA ALA A 36 11.26 -22.87 2.14
C ALA A 36 11.15 -22.55 3.63
N PRO A 37 11.84 -23.26 4.53
CA PRO A 37 11.96 -22.74 5.89
C PRO A 37 12.49 -21.31 5.73
N ASN A 38 11.71 -20.33 6.17
CA ASN A 38 12.13 -18.94 6.21
C ASN A 38 13.25 -18.86 7.26
N GLU A 39 14.45 -19.31 6.91
CA GLU A 39 15.62 -19.09 7.72
C GLU A 39 16.03 -17.64 7.47
N LEU A 40 15.47 -16.76 8.31
CA LEU A 40 15.79 -15.33 8.30
C LEU A 40 17.26 -15.19 8.71
N SER A 41 18.10 -14.75 7.77
CA SER A 41 19.52 -14.54 8.04
C SER A 41 20.05 -13.31 7.32
N ILE A 42 20.90 -12.55 7.99
CA ILE A 42 21.60 -11.40 7.40
C ILE A 42 23.10 -11.53 7.61
N VAL A 43 23.88 -10.96 6.68
CA VAL A 43 25.33 -10.80 6.87
C VAL A 43 25.56 -9.42 7.48
N HIS A 44 26.12 -9.38 8.68
CA HIS A 44 26.50 -8.15 9.37
C HIS A 44 27.92 -8.31 9.93
N ASN A 45 28.82 -7.36 9.64
CA ASN A 45 30.25 -7.41 10.02
C ASN A 45 30.92 -8.76 9.67
N ASN A 46 30.74 -9.22 8.44
CA ASN A 46 31.23 -10.51 7.92
C ASN A 46 30.74 -11.75 8.69
N SER A 47 29.74 -11.61 9.56
CA SER A 47 29.14 -12.69 10.34
C SER A 47 27.72 -12.95 9.86
N ASN A 48 27.34 -14.22 9.77
CA ASN A 48 25.97 -14.62 9.43
C ASN A 48 25.12 -14.64 10.71
N VAL A 49 24.18 -13.71 10.82
CA VAL A 49 23.28 -13.57 11.96
C VAL A 49 21.93 -14.20 11.60
N LYS A 50 21.50 -15.17 12.40
CA LYS A 50 20.23 -15.92 12.22
C LYS A 50 19.23 -15.72 13.35
N ASP A 51 19.67 -15.16 14.48
CA ASP A 51 18.81 -14.90 15.63
C ASP A 51 17.86 -13.73 15.31
N PRO A 52 16.53 -13.94 15.26
CA PRO A 52 15.58 -12.90 14.90
C PRO A 52 15.65 -11.65 15.79
N ALA A 53 15.99 -11.81 17.08
CA ALA A 53 16.12 -10.68 18.00
C ALA A 53 17.31 -9.78 17.62
N GLN A 54 18.47 -10.39 17.36
CA GLN A 54 19.66 -9.68 16.89
C GLN A 54 19.44 -9.04 15.51
N ILE A 55 18.73 -9.72 14.61
CA ILE A 55 18.37 -9.16 13.30
C ILE A 55 17.53 -7.90 13.49
N ALA A 56 16.49 -7.95 14.32
CA ALA A 56 15.64 -6.80 14.60
C ALA A 56 16.44 -5.63 15.19
N GLU A 57 17.35 -5.90 16.12
CA GLU A 57 18.22 -4.89 16.72
C GLU A 57 19.16 -4.23 15.68
N ILE A 58 19.79 -5.03 14.81
CA ILE A 58 20.64 -4.53 13.73
C ILE A 58 19.84 -3.62 12.79
N PHE A 59 18.63 -4.03 12.39
CA PHE A 59 17.75 -3.22 11.55
C PHE A 59 17.36 -1.90 12.22
N ASN A 60 16.91 -1.96 13.48
CA ASN A 60 16.51 -0.78 14.23
C ASN A 60 17.66 0.23 14.33
N LYS A 61 18.85 -0.25 14.70
CA LYS A 61 20.05 0.58 14.79
C LYS A 61 20.39 1.22 13.44
N HIS A 62 20.43 0.42 12.37
CA HIS A 62 20.72 0.92 11.03
C HIS A 62 19.74 2.02 10.59
N PHE A 63 18.44 1.85 10.87
CA PHE A 63 17.43 2.85 10.53
C PHE A 63 17.58 4.15 11.33
N ILE A 64 17.81 4.07 12.63
CA ILE A 64 18.02 5.24 13.50
C ILE A 64 19.26 6.01 13.06
N ASP A 65 20.37 5.31 12.82
CA ASP A 65 21.64 5.90 12.42
C ASP A 65 21.52 6.55 11.04
N SER A 66 20.84 5.89 10.10
CA SER A 66 20.59 6.43 8.76
C SER A 66 19.73 7.69 8.79
N ALA A 67 18.64 7.69 9.58
CA ALA A 67 17.77 8.86 9.71
C ALA A 67 18.54 10.04 10.33
N THR A 68 19.39 9.78 11.32
CA THR A 68 20.24 10.80 11.95
C THR A 68 21.28 11.34 10.98
N ALA A 69 21.94 10.48 10.21
CA ALA A 69 22.90 10.88 9.19
C ALA A 69 22.25 11.75 8.09
N ILE A 70 21.06 11.37 7.64
CA ILE A 70 20.26 12.14 6.67
C ILE A 70 19.89 13.50 7.27
N ALA A 71 19.37 13.54 8.50
CA ALA A 71 19.01 14.78 9.18
C ALA A 71 20.20 15.75 9.30
N ASN A 72 21.38 15.22 9.67
CA ASN A 72 22.61 15.99 9.78
C ASN A 72 23.19 16.43 8.43
N SER A 73 22.83 15.77 7.33
CA SER A 73 23.27 16.15 5.98
C SER A 73 22.54 17.38 5.44
N PHE A 74 21.37 17.70 5.99
CA PHE A 74 20.72 18.97 5.71
C PHE A 74 21.40 20.06 6.53
N SER A 75 21.83 21.13 5.87
CA SER A 75 22.15 22.34 6.60
C SER A 75 20.91 22.77 7.37
N THR A 76 21.05 23.07 8.67
CA THR A 76 20.06 23.89 9.38
C THR A 76 20.05 25.26 8.70
N VAL A 77 19.32 25.36 7.60
CA VAL A 77 18.82 26.62 7.10
C VAL A 77 17.99 27.13 8.27
N ALA A 78 18.55 28.07 9.03
CA ALA A 78 17.75 28.84 9.96
C ALA A 78 16.52 29.26 9.17
N ASN A 79 15.34 28.88 9.65
CA ASN A 79 14.05 29.23 9.06
C ASN A 79 13.88 30.75 9.10
N ASN A 80 14.66 31.47 8.32
CA ASN A 80 14.25 32.68 7.64
C ASN A 80 13.44 32.20 6.44
N GLU A 81 12.36 31.46 6.70
CA GLU A 81 11.32 31.28 5.70
C GLU A 81 10.70 32.67 5.50
N SER A 82 11.35 33.46 4.66
CA SER A 82 10.72 34.59 4.00
C SER A 82 9.59 33.98 3.19
N ILE A 83 8.40 33.93 3.78
CA ILE A 83 7.15 33.59 3.10
C ILE A 83 7.21 34.26 1.72
N PRO A 84 7.22 33.50 0.62
CA PRO A 84 7.41 34.07 -0.71
C PRO A 84 6.34 35.14 -0.93
N ARG A 85 6.78 36.36 -1.27
CA ARG A 85 5.85 37.46 -1.54
C ARG A 85 4.93 37.05 -2.68
N ARG A 86 3.63 37.31 -2.53
CA ARG A 86 2.64 37.01 -3.57
C ARG A 86 3.09 37.65 -4.88
N THR A 87 3.27 36.83 -5.93
CA THR A 87 3.58 37.31 -7.28
C THR A 87 2.31 37.31 -8.12
N THR A 88 2.29 38.11 -9.20
CA THR A 88 1.15 38.20 -10.13
C THR A 88 0.89 36.90 -10.91
N CYS A 89 1.83 35.96 -10.89
CA CYS A 89 1.74 34.65 -11.54
C CYS A 89 1.38 33.50 -10.57
N SER A 90 0.87 33.82 -9.38
CA SER A 90 0.50 32.82 -8.37
C SER A 90 -1.01 32.81 -8.11
N PHE A 91 -1.59 31.64 -7.90
CA PHE A 91 -2.92 31.49 -7.33
C PHE A 91 -2.82 30.91 -5.92
N PHE A 92 -3.74 31.28 -5.04
CA PHE A 92 -3.76 30.84 -3.66
C PHE A 92 -5.13 30.29 -3.32
N LEU A 93 -5.15 29.14 -2.67
CA LEU A 93 -6.37 28.59 -2.12
C LEU A 93 -6.65 29.33 -0.81
N ARG A 94 -7.87 29.87 -0.70
CA ARG A 94 -8.37 30.41 0.56
C ARG A 94 -9.19 29.31 1.25
N PRO A 95 -9.17 29.23 2.59
CA PRO A 95 -10.12 28.39 3.31
C PRO A 95 -11.55 28.70 2.86
N VAL A 96 -12.36 27.66 2.68
CA VAL A 96 -13.77 27.81 2.33
C VAL A 96 -14.51 28.47 3.48
N SER A 97 -15.36 29.45 3.18
CA SER A 97 -16.27 30.06 4.15
C SER A 97 -17.56 29.26 4.29
N GLU A 98 -18.20 29.34 5.46
CA GLU A 98 -19.52 28.72 5.69
C GLU A 98 -20.56 29.20 4.68
N SER A 99 -20.53 30.49 4.32
CA SER A 99 -21.42 31.07 3.31
C SER A 99 -21.21 30.48 1.93
N GLU A 100 -19.96 30.24 1.51
CA GLU A 100 -19.66 29.60 0.22
C GLU A 100 -20.17 28.16 0.22
N LEU A 101 -19.98 27.45 1.32
CA LEU A 101 -20.44 26.08 1.49
C LEU A 101 -21.97 25.98 1.41
N LEU A 102 -22.70 26.87 2.12
CA LEU A 102 -24.16 26.95 2.05
C LEU A 102 -24.67 27.28 0.65
N GLN A 103 -24.02 28.22 -0.04
CA GLN A 103 -24.36 28.54 -1.43
C GLN A 103 -24.15 27.35 -2.36
N LEU A 104 -23.09 26.56 -2.14
CA LEU A 104 -22.78 25.40 -2.95
C LEU A 104 -23.82 24.29 -2.75
N ILE A 105 -24.16 23.98 -1.49
CA ILE A 105 -25.22 23.02 -1.15
C ILE A 105 -26.55 23.40 -1.81
N ASN A 106 -26.93 24.68 -1.74
CA ASN A 106 -28.16 25.16 -2.37
C ASN A 106 -28.15 25.10 -3.91
N LYS A 107 -26.96 25.08 -4.53
CA LYS A 107 -26.78 24.96 -5.98
C LYS A 107 -26.70 23.51 -6.46
N VAL A 108 -26.47 22.54 -5.57
CA VAL A 108 -26.46 21.12 -5.95
C VAL A 108 -27.85 20.75 -6.48
N SER A 109 -27.91 20.27 -7.73
CA SER A 109 -29.17 19.89 -8.36
C SER A 109 -29.74 18.66 -7.68
N LYS A 110 -31.04 18.65 -7.36
CA LYS A 110 -31.77 17.51 -6.77
C LYS A 110 -31.97 16.32 -7.73
N ARG A 111 -31.04 16.08 -8.66
CA ARG A 111 -31.16 15.00 -9.64
C ARG A 111 -31.10 13.66 -8.92
N LYS A 112 -32.02 12.75 -9.26
CA LYS A 112 -32.21 11.44 -8.60
C LYS A 112 -31.13 10.39 -8.89
N SER A 113 -30.03 10.77 -9.53
CA SER A 113 -28.97 9.85 -9.91
C SER A 113 -27.89 9.88 -8.84
N SER A 114 -27.96 8.94 -7.89
CA SER A 114 -26.91 8.70 -6.90
C SER A 114 -25.68 8.08 -7.56
N GLY A 115 -24.49 8.39 -7.02
CA GLY A 115 -23.26 7.70 -7.35
C GLY A 115 -23.26 6.25 -6.83
N ALA A 116 -22.14 5.54 -7.03
CA ALA A 116 -21.98 4.17 -6.55
C ALA A 116 -22.02 4.02 -5.01
N ASP A 117 -21.96 5.14 -4.28
CA ASP A 117 -22.11 5.23 -2.83
C ASP A 117 -23.58 5.26 -2.36
N GLY A 118 -24.55 5.37 -3.29
CA GLY A 118 -25.97 5.34 -2.96
C GLY A 118 -26.47 6.56 -2.20
N ILE A 119 -25.68 7.65 -2.14
CA ILE A 119 -26.09 8.91 -1.54
C ILE A 119 -26.88 9.69 -2.61
N PRO A 120 -28.16 10.07 -2.34
CA PRO A 120 -28.99 10.84 -3.27
C PRO A 120 -28.56 12.29 -3.45
#